data_AF-A0A2E4B4Q5-F1
#
_entry.id   AF-A0A2E4B4Q5-F1
#
_cell.length_a   1.000
_cell.length_b   1.000
_cell.length_c   1.000
_cell.angle_alpha   90.00
_cell.angle_beta   90.00
_cell.angle_gamma   90.00
#
_symmetry.space_group_name_H-M   'P 1'
#
loop_
_entity.id
_entity.type
_entity.pdbx_description
1 polymer ?
#
loop_
_entity_poly.entity_id
_entity_poly.type
_entity_poly.pdbx_seq_one_letter_code
_entity_poly.pdbx_strand_id
1 'polypeptide(L)'
;MSMVKITSGNKKKYGTIDVFNLSEWGRPIARITAQFLEKKPISVIQVTNIHFLLSLFCAWLILEGYLLESCFLLVIKGVIDAVDGELARIRERPSHVGRYWDTVADTIGLIAVMCAFGVVLDWEIALTSMIILATLLQYSLFNHFSILMRTLGSGDSTSRIDERIRPIAQPWESQTTVNIFHTIYVLFYSWQDSLVSKLSGKGSEKLRFELTVSSSLGYGMQSIIIFLLALTQNLIYLPHLVLGVNGFLVALVLLRSRVG
;
A
#
# COMPACT_ATOMS: atom_id res chain seq x y z
N MET A 1 -5.92 22.94 40.08
CA MET A 1 -6.20 22.82 38.63
C MET A 1 -5.24 21.77 38.07
N SER A 2 -5.65 20.50 38.11
CA SER A 2 -4.82 19.36 37.71
C SER A 2 -4.80 19.27 36.19
N MET A 3 -3.62 19.48 35.59
CA MET A 3 -3.36 19.13 34.19
C MET A 3 -3.61 17.63 34.02
N VAL A 4 -4.67 17.29 33.28
CA VAL A 4 -4.86 15.95 32.75
C VAL A 4 -3.69 15.71 31.79
N LYS A 5 -2.74 14.88 32.21
CA LYS A 5 -1.83 14.21 31.29
C LYS A 5 -2.70 13.41 30.32
N ILE A 6 -2.92 13.94 29.13
CA ILE A 6 -3.37 13.14 28.00
C ILE A 6 -2.20 12.21 27.71
N THR A 7 -2.24 11.00 28.28
CA THR A 7 -1.39 9.90 27.83
C THR A 7 -1.70 9.71 26.35
N SER A 8 -0.71 9.99 25.49
CA SER A 8 -0.79 9.74 24.06
C SER A 8 -0.97 8.24 23.84
N GLY A 9 -2.23 7.82 23.79
CA GLY A 9 -2.59 6.46 23.42
C GLY A 9 -2.10 6.23 22.01
N ASN A 10 -1.18 5.28 21.83
CA ASN A 10 -0.75 4.74 20.55
C ASN A 10 -1.98 4.55 19.64
N LYS A 11 -2.26 5.49 18.73
CA LYS A 11 -3.42 5.39 17.85
C LYS A 11 -3.19 4.20 16.93
N LYS A 12 -3.83 3.08 17.27
CA LYS A 12 -3.83 1.88 16.44
C LYS A 12 -4.46 2.22 15.09
N LYS A 13 -3.90 1.67 14.01
CA LYS A 13 -4.37 1.90 12.64
C LYS A 13 -5.89 1.73 12.49
N TYR A 14 -6.45 0.66 13.08
CA TYR A 14 -7.89 0.34 13.07
C TYR A 14 -8.61 0.72 14.38
N GLY A 15 -8.00 1.56 15.22
CA GLY A 15 -8.58 1.98 16.50
C GLY A 15 -8.89 0.80 17.43
N THR A 16 -10.17 0.60 17.73
CA THR A 16 -10.66 -0.42 18.69
C THR A 16 -10.89 -1.80 18.07
N ILE A 17 -10.79 -1.94 16.74
CA ILE A 17 -11.11 -3.19 16.05
C ILE A 17 -9.83 -3.98 15.81
N ASP A 18 -9.76 -5.19 16.35
CA ASP A 18 -8.74 -6.16 15.98
C ASP A 18 -9.14 -6.86 14.68
N VAL A 19 -8.24 -6.81 13.69
CA VAL A 19 -8.44 -7.36 12.35
C VAL A 19 -7.22 -8.16 11.94
N PHE A 20 -7.48 -9.27 11.24
CA PHE A 20 -6.42 -10.04 10.60
C PHE A 20 -6.10 -9.42 9.23
N ASN A 21 -5.03 -8.64 9.18
CA ASN A 21 -4.54 -8.02 7.95
C ASN A 21 -3.21 -8.69 7.54
N LEU A 22 -3.27 -9.54 6.51
CA LEU A 22 -2.13 -10.29 5.99
C LEU A 22 -1.03 -9.39 5.43
N SER A 23 -1.39 -8.24 4.87
CA SER A 23 -0.42 -7.27 4.34
C SER A 23 0.46 -6.62 5.42
N GLU A 24 0.06 -6.70 6.70
CA GLU A 24 0.78 -6.07 7.82
C GLU A 24 1.82 -6.99 8.48
N TRP A 25 2.18 -8.12 7.86
CA TRP A 25 3.17 -9.05 8.40
C TRP A 25 4.51 -8.36 8.75
N GLY A 26 4.94 -7.38 7.95
CA GLY A 26 6.20 -6.66 8.14
C GLY A 26 6.12 -5.54 9.19
N ARG A 27 4.91 -5.20 9.64
CA ARG A 27 4.65 -4.05 10.50
C ARG A 27 5.30 -4.13 11.89
N PRO A 28 5.39 -5.30 12.57
CA PRO A 28 6.13 -5.41 13.82
C PRO A 28 7.60 -5.02 13.66
N ILE A 29 8.24 -5.46 12.58
CA ILE A 29 9.64 -5.12 12.26
C ILE A 29 9.74 -3.63 11.94
N ALA A 30 8.84 -3.12 11.09
CA ALA A 30 8.79 -1.72 10.73
C ALA A 30 8.63 -0.80 11.94
N ARG A 31 7.83 -1.20 12.93
CA ARG A 31 7.62 -0.46 14.17
C ARG A 31 8.88 -0.40 15.04
N ILE A 32 9.63 -1.51 15.14
CA ILE A 32 10.92 -1.53 15.85
C ILE A 32 11.89 -0.55 15.18
N THR A 33 11.98 -0.61 13.84
CA THR A 33 12.81 0.33 13.07
C THR A 33 12.35 1.77 13.25
N ALA A 34 11.05 2.04 13.20
CA ALA A 34 10.50 3.39 13.38
C ALA A 34 10.78 3.94 14.80
N GLN A 35 10.72 3.11 15.84
CA GLN A 35 11.12 3.50 17.21
C GLN A 35 12.60 3.86 17.29
N PHE A 36 13.47 3.10 16.60
CA PHE A 36 14.89 3.43 16.52
C PHE A 36 15.15 4.74 15.75
N LEU A 37 14.34 5.02 14.72
CA LEU A 37 14.44 6.25 13.92
C LEU A 37 13.76 7.46 14.56
N GLU A 38 12.88 7.28 15.55
CA GLU A 38 12.06 8.33 16.17
C GLU A 38 12.85 9.59 16.48
N LYS A 39 14.01 9.45 17.14
CA LYS A 39 14.87 10.56 17.61
C LYS A 39 15.97 10.96 16.62
N LYS A 40 16.08 10.30 15.47
CA LYS A 40 17.11 10.57 14.46
C LYS A 40 16.64 11.64 13.47
N PRO A 41 17.55 12.41 12.85
CA PRO A 41 17.19 13.46 11.89
C PRO A 41 16.82 12.90 10.50
N ILE A 42 16.15 11.75 10.45
CA ILE A 42 15.62 11.13 9.22
C ILE A 42 14.13 11.49 9.12
N SER A 43 13.70 12.09 8.02
CA SER A 43 12.30 12.45 7.78
C SER A 43 11.48 11.27 7.25
N VAL A 44 10.15 11.34 7.38
CA VAL A 44 9.23 10.34 6.82
C VAL A 44 9.42 10.22 5.30
N ILE A 45 9.49 11.36 4.61
CA ILE A 45 9.71 11.42 3.15
C ILE A 45 11.05 10.80 2.74
N GLN A 46 12.10 10.91 3.57
CA GLN A 46 13.38 10.24 3.30
C GLN A 46 13.25 8.73 3.36
N VAL A 47 12.46 8.19 4.30
CA VAL A 47 12.14 6.76 4.33
C VAL A 47 11.37 6.38 3.05
N THR A 48 10.42 7.21 2.63
CA THR A 48 9.67 7.00 1.39
C THR A 48 10.58 6.92 0.17
N ASN A 49 11.53 7.86 0.06
CA ASN A 49 12.53 7.88 -1.01
C ASN A 49 13.44 6.65 -1.00
N ILE A 50 13.78 6.11 0.17
CA ILE A 50 14.62 4.90 0.26
C ILE A 50 13.90 3.70 -0.32
N HIS A 51 12.63 3.45 0.05
CA HIS A 51 11.91 2.31 -0.51
C HIS A 51 11.57 2.52 -1.99
N PHE A 52 11.37 3.76 -2.43
CA PHE A 52 11.24 4.10 -3.85
C PHE A 52 12.49 3.72 -4.66
N LEU A 53 13.66 4.19 -4.23
CA LEU A 53 14.93 3.88 -4.88
C LEU A 53 15.23 2.37 -4.84
N LEU A 54 14.85 1.70 -3.76
CA LEU A 54 14.97 0.25 -3.65
C LEU A 54 14.08 -0.47 -4.68
N SER A 55 12.86 -0.01 -4.94
CA SER A 55 12.02 -0.58 -6.00
C SER A 55 12.66 -0.43 -7.39
N LEU A 56 13.26 0.73 -7.69
CA LEU A 56 13.97 0.95 -8.95
C LEU A 56 15.22 0.08 -9.06
N PHE A 57 15.95 -0.10 -7.96
CA PHE A 57 17.09 -1.01 -7.89
C PHE A 57 16.66 -2.46 -8.09
N CYS A 58 15.53 -2.90 -7.53
CA CYS A 58 14.96 -4.22 -7.79
C CYS A 58 14.60 -4.41 -9.28
N ALA A 59 14.01 -3.40 -9.92
CA ALA A 59 13.73 -3.44 -11.36
C ALA A 59 15.02 -3.59 -12.18
N TRP A 60 16.07 -2.84 -11.84
CA TRP A 60 17.38 -3.01 -12.48
C TRP A 60 17.97 -4.41 -12.26
N LEU A 61 17.94 -4.95 -11.04
CA LEU A 61 18.40 -6.32 -10.75
C LEU A 61 17.65 -7.39 -11.54
N ILE A 62 16.34 -7.21 -11.76
CA ILE A 62 15.56 -8.11 -12.61
C ILE A 62 16.12 -8.11 -14.03
N LEU A 63 16.36 -6.93 -14.61
CA LEU A 63 16.92 -6.80 -15.97
C LEU A 63 18.31 -7.42 -16.10
N GLU A 64 19.12 -7.38 -15.04
CA GLU A 64 20.44 -8.04 -14.99
C GLU A 64 20.36 -9.56 -14.73
N GLY A 65 19.16 -10.12 -14.53
CA GLY A 65 18.94 -11.55 -14.31
C GLY A 65 19.04 -12.01 -12.84
N TYR A 66 19.27 -11.10 -11.89
CA TYR A 66 19.29 -11.40 -10.44
C TYR A 66 17.87 -11.49 -9.86
N LEU A 67 17.09 -12.46 -10.36
CA LEU A 67 15.67 -12.60 -10.07
C LEU A 67 15.39 -12.92 -8.59
N LEU A 68 16.16 -13.84 -8.00
CA LEU A 68 15.94 -14.28 -6.63
C LEU A 68 16.26 -13.15 -5.63
N GLU A 69 17.40 -12.49 -5.82
CA GLU A 69 17.88 -11.38 -5.01
C GLU A 69 16.92 -10.19 -5.11
N SER A 70 16.46 -9.87 -6.32
CA SER A 70 15.48 -8.80 -6.52
C SER A 70 14.16 -9.10 -5.79
N CYS A 71 13.61 -10.31 -5.93
CA CYS A 71 12.37 -10.67 -5.25
C CYS A 71 12.53 -10.66 -3.73
N PHE A 72 13.67 -11.09 -3.21
CA PHE A 72 13.99 -10.97 -1.78
C PHE A 72 14.06 -9.50 -1.33
N LEU A 73 14.70 -8.63 -2.11
CA LEU A 73 14.76 -7.21 -1.82
C LEU A 73 13.37 -6.54 -1.89
N LEU A 74 12.44 -7.01 -2.73
CA LEU A 74 11.05 -6.53 -2.73
C LEU A 74 10.32 -6.86 -1.41
N VAL A 75 10.63 -7.99 -0.78
CA VAL A 75 10.12 -8.34 0.57
C VAL A 75 10.66 -7.34 1.60
N ILE A 76 11.97 -7.05 1.55
CA ILE A 76 12.61 -6.04 2.42
C ILE A 76 12.03 -4.65 2.17
N LYS A 77 11.84 -4.27 0.90
CA LYS A 77 11.18 -3.01 0.51
C LYS A 77 9.83 -2.86 1.19
N GLY A 78 9.01 -3.92 1.21
CA GLY A 78 7.70 -3.91 1.85
C GLY A 78 7.76 -3.64 3.37
N VAL A 79 8.84 -4.07 4.04
CA VAL A 79 9.07 -3.73 5.45
C VAL A 79 9.46 -2.26 5.60
N ILE A 80 10.36 -1.75 4.74
CA ILE A 80 10.83 -0.35 4.80
C ILE A 80 9.71 0.63 4.49
N ASP A 81 8.88 0.33 3.50
CA ASP A 81 7.64 1.03 3.16
C ASP A 81 6.77 1.22 4.41
N ALA A 82 6.48 0.14 5.14
CA ALA A 82 5.72 0.24 6.40
C ALA A 82 6.39 1.09 7.51
N VAL A 83 7.71 1.36 7.43
CA VAL A 83 8.42 2.20 8.41
C VAL A 83 7.95 3.65 8.33
N ASP A 84 7.64 4.18 7.15
CA ASP A 84 7.33 5.59 6.99
C ASP A 84 6.02 5.96 7.72
N GLY A 85 5.00 5.11 7.62
CA GLY A 85 3.71 5.27 8.26
C GLY A 85 3.79 5.02 9.77
N GLU A 86 4.61 4.06 10.21
CA GLU A 86 4.89 3.88 11.65
C GLU A 86 5.66 5.07 12.23
N LEU A 87 6.65 5.60 11.50
CA LEU A 87 7.43 6.76 11.92
C LEU A 87 6.57 8.03 11.99
N ALA A 88 5.69 8.24 11.02
CA ALA A 88 4.73 9.35 11.04
C ALA A 88 3.77 9.26 12.23
N ARG A 89 3.28 8.05 12.56
CA ARG A 89 2.40 7.79 13.71
C ARG A 89 3.12 8.01 15.04
N ILE A 90 4.32 7.45 15.22
CA ILE A 90 5.10 7.57 16.46
C ILE A 90 5.47 9.04 16.72
N ARG A 91 5.82 9.79 15.68
CA ARG A 91 6.15 11.22 15.81
C ARG A 91 4.93 12.13 15.89
N GLU A 92 3.72 11.59 15.82
CA GLU A 92 2.46 12.35 15.78
C GLU A 92 2.46 13.47 14.72
N ARG A 93 3.14 13.22 13.59
CA ARG A 93 3.28 14.17 12.47
C ARG A 93 2.83 13.52 11.16
N PRO A 94 1.54 13.19 11.01
CA PRO A 94 1.01 12.76 9.72
C PRO A 94 1.18 13.83 8.65
N SER A 95 1.28 13.44 7.38
CA SER A 95 1.52 14.38 6.27
C SER A 95 0.69 13.97 5.07
N HIS A 96 -0.10 14.90 4.54
CA HIS A 96 -0.82 14.70 3.28
C HIS A 96 0.16 14.56 2.12
N VAL A 97 1.20 15.39 2.07
CA VAL A 97 2.26 15.31 1.05
C VAL A 97 2.97 13.97 1.13
N GLY A 98 3.36 13.52 2.33
CA GLY A 98 3.99 12.22 2.54
C GLY A 98 3.11 11.08 2.04
N ARG A 99 1.82 11.05 2.42
CA ARG A 99 0.86 10.04 1.95
C ARG A 99 0.71 10.01 0.43
N TYR A 100 0.57 11.18 -0.20
CA TYR A 100 0.41 11.24 -1.66
C TYR A 100 1.71 10.87 -2.38
N TRP A 101 2.87 11.26 -1.84
CA TRP A 101 4.16 10.88 -2.41
C TRP A 101 4.41 9.38 -2.30
N ASP A 102 4.12 8.78 -1.14
CA ASP A 102 4.19 7.33 -0.93
C ASP A 102 3.38 6.56 -1.99
N THR A 103 2.12 6.94 -2.21
CA THR A 103 1.29 6.34 -3.26
C THR A 103 1.90 6.47 -4.68
N VAL A 104 2.49 7.64 -4.99
CA VAL A 104 3.14 7.89 -6.28
C VAL A 104 4.41 7.07 -6.44
N ALA A 105 5.26 7.05 -5.41
CA ALA A 105 6.50 6.29 -5.35
C ALA A 105 6.24 4.79 -5.54
N ASP A 106 5.25 4.25 -4.85
CA ASP A 106 4.85 2.84 -4.96
C ASP A 106 4.33 2.50 -6.34
N THR A 107 3.54 3.38 -6.95
CA THR A 107 3.00 3.16 -8.30
C THR A 107 4.10 3.15 -9.34
N ILE A 108 5.03 4.11 -9.29
CA ILE A 108 6.19 4.14 -10.20
C ILE A 108 7.07 2.92 -9.99
N GLY A 109 7.34 2.55 -8.73
CA GLY A 109 8.12 1.37 -8.38
C GLY A 109 7.48 0.07 -8.89
N LEU A 110 6.17 -0.09 -8.71
CA LEU A 110 5.41 -1.22 -9.23
C LEU A 110 5.49 -1.30 -10.75
N ILE A 111 5.27 -0.19 -11.47
CA ILE A 111 5.36 -0.14 -12.93
C ILE A 111 6.77 -0.55 -13.39
N ALA A 112 7.82 0.00 -12.77
CA ALA A 112 9.20 -0.33 -13.11
C ALA A 112 9.49 -1.83 -12.93
N VAL A 113 9.10 -2.41 -11.80
CA VAL A 113 9.29 -3.83 -11.49
C VAL A 113 8.51 -4.72 -12.46
N MET A 114 7.25 -4.41 -12.76
CA MET A 114 6.42 -5.20 -13.67
C MET A 114 6.89 -5.10 -15.12
N CYS A 115 7.37 -3.93 -15.55
CA CYS A 115 8.03 -3.78 -16.85
C CYS A 115 9.32 -4.60 -16.93
N ALA A 116 10.14 -4.61 -15.88
CA ALA A 116 11.35 -5.42 -15.84
C ALA A 116 11.03 -6.92 -15.94
N PHE A 117 10.03 -7.41 -15.20
CA PHE A 117 9.54 -8.79 -15.36
C PHE A 117 9.03 -9.04 -16.77
N GLY A 118 8.27 -8.11 -17.36
CA GLY A 118 7.78 -8.23 -18.72
C GLY A 118 8.88 -8.38 -19.76
N VAL A 119 10.00 -7.67 -19.60
CA VAL A 119 11.18 -7.81 -20.46
C VAL A 119 11.86 -9.17 -20.26
N VAL A 120 12.11 -9.57 -19.01
CA VAL A 120 12.91 -10.78 -18.72
C VAL A 120 12.13 -12.07 -18.95
N LEU A 121 10.82 -12.05 -18.76
CA LEU A 121 9.92 -13.18 -18.97
C LEU A 121 9.24 -13.16 -20.35
N ASP A 122 9.68 -12.26 -21.24
CA ASP A 122 9.22 -12.12 -22.63
C ASP A 122 7.69 -11.97 -22.75
N TRP A 123 7.11 -11.10 -21.93
CA TRP A 123 5.68 -10.78 -21.98
C TRP A 123 5.39 -9.74 -23.07
N GLU A 124 4.30 -9.95 -23.80
CA GLU A 124 3.77 -8.91 -24.67
C GLU A 124 3.45 -7.62 -23.89
N ILE A 125 3.58 -6.48 -24.55
CA ILE A 125 3.28 -5.15 -23.97
C ILE A 125 1.84 -5.10 -23.43
N ALA A 126 0.90 -5.76 -24.13
CA ALA A 126 -0.50 -5.84 -23.71
C ALA A 126 -0.67 -6.61 -22.40
N LEU A 127 0.01 -7.75 -22.25
CA LEU A 127 0.00 -8.54 -21.02
C LEU A 127 0.63 -7.78 -19.85
N THR A 128 1.79 -7.16 -20.08
CA THR A 128 2.48 -6.34 -19.06
C THR A 128 1.59 -5.20 -18.58
N SER A 129 0.94 -4.49 -19.51
CA SER A 129 0.00 -3.41 -19.20
C SER A 129 -1.22 -3.91 -18.41
N MET A 130 -1.75 -5.10 -18.76
CA MET A 130 -2.87 -5.72 -18.06
C MET A 130 -2.50 -6.13 -16.63
N ILE A 131 -1.31 -6.70 -16.42
CA ILE A 131 -0.80 -7.08 -15.08
C ILE A 131 -0.61 -5.83 -14.21
N ILE A 132 -0.04 -4.76 -14.75
CA ILE A 132 0.12 -3.47 -14.04
C ILE A 132 -1.26 -2.94 -13.63
N LEU A 133 -2.19 -2.83 -14.58
CA LEU A 133 -3.53 -2.31 -14.32
C LEU A 133 -4.29 -3.16 -13.29
N ALA A 134 -4.23 -4.50 -13.43
CA ALA A 134 -4.85 -5.43 -12.50
C ALA A 134 -4.28 -5.27 -11.09
N THR A 135 -2.96 -5.15 -10.96
CA THR A 135 -2.30 -4.99 -9.65
C THR A 135 -2.67 -3.65 -9.00
N LEU A 136 -2.74 -2.56 -9.76
CA LEU A 136 -3.19 -1.26 -9.26
C LEU A 136 -4.64 -1.30 -8.75
N LEU A 137 -5.54 -1.93 -9.50
CA LEU A 137 -6.94 -2.10 -9.09
C LEU A 137 -7.08 -3.02 -7.86
N GLN A 138 -6.30 -4.09 -7.79
CA GLN A 138 -6.23 -4.98 -6.62
C GLN A 138 -5.77 -4.23 -5.37
N TYR A 139 -4.75 -3.37 -5.51
CA TYR A 139 -4.27 -2.52 -4.42
C TYR A 139 -5.32 -1.48 -4.00
N SER A 140 -6.00 -0.83 -4.96
CA SER A 140 -7.09 0.11 -4.65
C SER A 140 -8.26 -0.59 -3.94
N LEU A 141 -8.60 -1.83 -4.31
CA LEU A 141 -9.60 -2.65 -3.61
C LEU A 141 -9.23 -2.91 -2.15
N PHE A 142 -7.99 -3.35 -1.91
CA PHE A 142 -7.47 -3.53 -0.55
C PHE A 142 -7.50 -2.23 0.25
N ASN A 143 -7.01 -1.13 -0.34
CA ASN A 143 -6.99 0.17 0.32
C ASN A 143 -8.41 0.65 0.67
N HIS A 144 -9.38 0.45 -0.22
CA HIS A 144 -10.79 0.79 0.02
C HIS A 144 -11.33 0.10 1.29
N PHE A 145 -11.23 -1.22 1.40
CA PHE A 145 -11.68 -1.93 2.60
C PHE A 145 -10.83 -1.60 3.83
N SER A 146 -9.53 -1.33 3.66
CA SER A 146 -8.71 -0.84 4.78
C SER A 146 -9.22 0.51 5.28
N ILE A 147 -9.67 1.41 4.42
CA ILE A 147 -10.18 2.74 4.82
C ILE A 147 -11.56 2.59 5.48
N LEU A 148 -12.47 1.80 4.91
CA LEU A 148 -13.78 1.56 5.52
C LEU A 148 -13.64 0.99 6.94
N MET A 149 -12.72 0.05 7.14
CA MET A 149 -12.44 -0.52 8.46
C MET A 149 -11.86 0.51 9.44
N ARG A 150 -10.99 1.43 8.98
CA ARG A 150 -10.48 2.53 9.83
C ARG A 150 -11.62 3.43 10.28
N THR A 151 -12.53 3.77 9.39
CA THR A 151 -13.71 4.57 9.71
C THR A 151 -14.61 3.87 10.73
N LEU A 152 -14.86 2.57 10.54
CA LEU A 152 -15.65 1.76 11.48
C LEU A 152 -15.02 1.68 12.87
N GLY A 153 -13.70 1.52 12.94
CA GLY A 153 -12.94 1.38 14.18
C GLY A 153 -12.51 2.69 14.85
N SER A 154 -12.91 3.85 14.30
CA SER A 154 -12.40 5.17 14.74
C SER A 154 -10.86 5.25 14.73
N GLY A 155 -10.25 4.68 13.69
CA GLY A 155 -8.80 4.66 13.46
C GLY A 155 -8.26 5.98 12.88
N ASP A 156 -7.11 5.90 12.21
CA ASP A 156 -6.47 7.08 11.58
C ASP A 156 -7.30 7.64 10.41
N SER A 157 -7.38 8.96 10.31
CA SER A 157 -8.19 9.72 9.35
C SER A 157 -7.39 10.35 8.20
N THR A 158 -6.08 10.08 8.11
CA THR A 158 -5.21 10.59 7.03
C THR A 158 -5.66 10.15 5.63
N SER A 159 -6.22 8.94 5.50
CA SER A 159 -6.81 8.43 4.26
C SER A 159 -8.33 8.55 4.29
N ARG A 160 -8.92 9.04 3.20
CA ARG A 160 -10.37 9.20 3.06
C ARG A 160 -10.92 8.30 1.94
N ILE A 161 -12.19 7.92 2.06
CA ILE A 161 -12.90 7.11 1.06
C ILE A 161 -13.03 7.89 -0.25
N ASP A 162 -13.29 9.19 -0.15
CA ASP A 162 -13.28 10.12 -1.27
C ASP A 162 -12.21 11.19 -1.02
N GLU A 163 -11.14 11.14 -1.82
CA GLU A 163 -10.05 12.11 -1.80
C GLU A 163 -10.31 13.34 -2.70
N ARG A 164 -11.48 13.48 -3.35
CA ARG A 164 -11.77 14.64 -4.22
C ARG A 164 -11.82 15.96 -3.46
N ILE A 165 -12.12 15.91 -2.17
CA ILE A 165 -12.12 17.09 -1.31
C ILE A 165 -10.68 17.44 -0.94
N ARG A 166 -10.24 18.64 -1.33
CA ARG A 166 -8.90 19.15 -1.02
C ARG A 166 -8.66 19.17 0.50
N PRO A 167 -7.56 18.57 0.99
CA PRO A 167 -7.22 18.67 2.41
C PRO A 167 -6.60 20.03 2.76
N ILE A 168 -6.78 20.42 4.01
CA ILE A 168 -6.08 21.56 4.61
C ILE A 168 -4.71 21.05 5.08
N ALA A 169 -3.64 21.76 4.71
CA ALA A 169 -2.29 21.40 5.10
C ALA A 169 -2.13 21.34 6.62
N GLN A 170 -1.35 20.37 7.11
CA GLN A 170 -0.95 20.34 8.51
C GLN A 170 -0.01 21.53 8.83
N PRO A 171 0.16 21.93 10.11
CA PRO A 171 1.00 23.07 10.49
C PRO A 171 2.47 23.00 10.02
N TRP A 172 2.95 21.80 9.70
CA TRP A 172 4.30 21.53 9.21
C TRP A 172 4.37 21.28 7.69
N GLU A 173 3.28 21.53 6.95
CA GLU A 173 3.21 21.36 5.50
C GLU A 173 2.91 22.69 4.79
N SER A 174 3.35 22.81 3.53
CA SER A 174 2.95 23.93 2.67
C SER A 174 1.67 23.60 1.91
N GLN A 175 0.67 24.48 1.97
CA GLN A 175 -0.59 24.31 1.22
C GLN A 175 -0.34 24.21 -0.29
N THR A 176 0.63 24.93 -0.83
CA THR A 176 0.99 24.85 -2.26
C THR A 176 1.43 23.44 -2.63
N THR A 177 2.32 22.84 -1.82
CA THR A 177 2.79 21.47 -2.04
C THR A 177 1.66 20.46 -1.88
N VAL A 178 0.82 20.61 -0.85
CA VAL A 178 -0.37 19.78 -0.67
C VAL A 178 -1.28 19.84 -1.89
N ASN A 179 -1.52 21.03 -2.45
CA ASN A 179 -2.37 21.20 -3.64
C ASN A 179 -1.80 20.48 -4.87
N ILE A 180 -0.48 20.54 -5.10
CA ILE A 180 0.17 19.89 -6.23
C ILE A 180 0.02 18.37 -6.11
N PHE A 181 0.43 17.80 -4.98
CA PHE A 181 0.36 16.36 -4.74
C PHE A 181 -1.08 15.84 -4.72
N HIS A 182 -2.01 16.60 -4.16
CA HIS A 182 -3.44 16.29 -4.22
C HIS A 182 -3.97 16.26 -5.65
N THR A 183 -3.56 17.21 -6.50
CA THR A 183 -3.97 17.27 -7.91
C THR A 183 -3.46 16.04 -8.67
N ILE A 184 -2.20 15.66 -8.48
CA ILE A 184 -1.62 14.44 -9.03
C ILE A 184 -2.41 13.22 -8.55
N TYR A 185 -2.72 13.16 -7.25
CA TYR A 185 -3.48 12.04 -6.69
C TYR A 185 -4.86 11.92 -7.35
N VAL A 186 -5.60 13.02 -7.45
CA VAL A 186 -6.93 13.03 -8.05
C VAL A 186 -6.87 12.61 -9.53
N LEU A 187 -5.90 13.11 -10.29
CA LEU A 187 -5.77 12.81 -11.71
C LEU A 187 -5.53 11.31 -11.98
N PHE A 188 -4.63 10.69 -11.23
CA PHE A 188 -4.17 9.31 -11.53
C PHE A 188 -4.89 8.22 -10.75
N TYR A 189 -5.42 8.50 -9.55
CA TYR A 189 -5.92 7.46 -8.64
C TYR A 189 -7.42 7.59 -8.33
N SER A 190 -8.01 8.79 -8.37
CA SER A 190 -9.41 8.96 -7.94
C SER A 190 -10.43 8.19 -8.80
N TRP A 191 -10.13 7.94 -10.07
CA TRP A 191 -10.99 7.14 -10.93
C TRP A 191 -10.96 5.65 -10.53
N GLN A 192 -9.83 5.13 -10.07
CA GLN A 192 -9.66 3.77 -9.56
C GLN A 192 -10.45 3.60 -8.27
N ASP A 193 -10.27 4.53 -7.32
CA ASP A 193 -10.98 4.53 -6.04
C ASP A 193 -12.50 4.63 -6.25
N SER A 194 -12.93 5.48 -7.19
CA SER A 194 -14.33 5.62 -7.59
C SER A 194 -14.88 4.34 -8.24
N LEU A 195 -14.11 3.68 -9.10
CA LEU A 195 -14.50 2.41 -9.72
C LEU A 195 -14.66 1.33 -8.64
N VAL A 196 -13.67 1.15 -7.77
CA VAL A 196 -13.67 0.18 -6.68
C VAL A 196 -14.83 0.42 -5.72
N SER A 197 -15.09 1.67 -5.33
CA SER A 197 -16.19 2.01 -4.43
C SER A 197 -17.55 1.65 -5.05
N LYS A 198 -17.76 1.94 -6.35
CA LYS A 198 -18.99 1.56 -7.06
C LYS A 198 -19.15 0.05 -7.19
N LEU A 199 -18.06 -0.67 -7.44
CA LEU A 199 -18.09 -2.13 -7.56
C LEU A 199 -18.37 -2.79 -6.21
N SER A 200 -17.73 -2.31 -5.15
CA SER A 200 -17.83 -2.87 -3.79
C SER A 200 -19.20 -2.63 -3.15
N GLY A 201 -19.86 -1.52 -3.47
CA GLY A 201 -21.14 -1.18 -2.85
C GLY A 201 -20.97 -0.74 -1.38
N LYS A 202 -21.93 -1.09 -0.51
CA LYS A 202 -21.89 -0.68 0.91
C LYS A 202 -20.95 -1.54 1.77
N GLY A 203 -20.62 -2.76 1.31
CA GLY A 203 -19.88 -3.74 2.09
C GLY A 203 -20.71 -4.37 3.21
N SER A 204 -20.27 -5.53 3.71
CA SER A 204 -20.96 -6.16 4.84
C SER A 204 -20.81 -5.35 6.13
N GLU A 205 -21.73 -5.54 7.08
CA GLU A 205 -21.74 -4.80 8.36
C GLU A 205 -20.41 -4.82 9.12
N LYS A 206 -19.66 -5.94 9.04
CA LYS A 206 -18.43 -6.14 9.81
C LYS A 206 -17.16 -5.92 9.00
N LEU A 207 -17.21 -5.95 7.66
CA LEU A 207 -16.09 -5.77 6.72
C LEU A 207 -14.85 -6.69 6.93
N ARG A 208 -14.88 -7.60 7.92
CA ARG A 208 -13.71 -8.40 8.32
C ARG A 208 -13.28 -9.35 7.23
N PHE A 209 -14.23 -9.96 6.54
CA PHE A 209 -13.94 -10.92 5.48
C PHE A 209 -13.31 -10.21 4.29
N GLU A 210 -13.93 -9.11 3.86
CA GLU A 210 -13.49 -8.29 2.74
C GLU A 210 -12.08 -7.76 2.97
N LEU A 211 -11.81 -7.22 4.17
CA LEU A 211 -10.47 -6.75 4.51
C LEU A 211 -9.46 -7.90 4.62
N THR A 212 -9.83 -9.04 5.22
CA THR A 212 -8.89 -10.17 5.35
C THR A 212 -8.50 -10.72 3.97
N VAL A 213 -9.48 -10.99 3.11
CA VAL A 213 -9.22 -11.53 1.77
C VAL A 213 -8.50 -10.49 0.91
N SER A 214 -8.97 -9.25 0.85
CA SER A 214 -8.30 -8.21 0.06
C SER A 214 -6.90 -7.89 0.58
N SER A 215 -6.61 -8.08 1.87
CA SER A 215 -5.25 -7.89 2.40
C SER A 215 -4.21 -8.86 1.83
N SER A 216 -4.64 -10.02 1.33
CA SER A 216 -3.74 -10.91 0.60
C SER A 216 -3.27 -10.31 -0.73
N LEU A 217 -4.03 -9.38 -1.30
CA LEU A 217 -3.70 -8.63 -2.52
C LEU A 217 -2.78 -7.44 -2.24
N GLY A 218 -2.55 -7.09 -0.98
CA GLY A 218 -1.65 -6.01 -0.60
C GLY A 218 -0.21 -6.30 -1.03
N TYR A 219 0.49 -5.25 -1.46
CA TYR A 219 1.85 -5.36 -2.01
C TYR A 219 2.81 -6.13 -1.10
N GLY A 220 2.74 -5.91 0.22
CA GLY A 220 3.57 -6.64 1.19
C GLY A 220 3.34 -8.15 1.19
N MET A 221 2.09 -8.64 1.07
CA MET A 221 1.83 -10.09 1.00
C MET A 221 2.25 -10.65 -0.37
N GLN A 222 1.95 -9.91 -1.44
CA GLN A 222 2.28 -10.32 -2.80
C GLN A 222 3.80 -10.42 -3.02
N SER A 223 4.61 -9.55 -2.42
CA SER A 223 6.08 -9.65 -2.54
C SER A 223 6.63 -10.95 -1.95
N ILE A 224 6.06 -11.47 -0.86
CA ILE A 224 6.42 -12.80 -0.31
C ILE A 224 6.06 -13.89 -1.32
N ILE A 225 4.86 -13.86 -1.90
CA ILE A 225 4.42 -14.88 -2.87
C ILE A 225 5.32 -14.85 -4.11
N ILE A 226 5.65 -13.66 -4.62
CA ILE A 226 6.57 -13.48 -5.75
C ILE A 226 7.97 -14.01 -5.40
N PHE A 227 8.47 -13.76 -4.19
CA PHE A 227 9.72 -14.33 -3.71
C PHE A 227 9.68 -15.86 -3.63
N LEU A 228 8.59 -16.46 -3.17
CA LEU A 228 8.42 -17.92 -3.17
C LEU A 228 8.38 -18.50 -4.59
N LEU A 229 7.75 -17.80 -5.54
CA LEU A 229 7.81 -18.17 -6.95
C LEU A 229 9.25 -18.10 -7.48
N ALA A 230 10.01 -17.07 -7.15
CA ALA A 230 11.42 -16.96 -7.53
C ALA A 230 12.27 -18.08 -6.92
N LEU A 231 12.09 -18.36 -5.62
CA LEU A 231 12.81 -19.39 -4.89
C LEU A 231 12.57 -20.79 -5.45
N THR A 232 11.34 -21.05 -5.92
CA THR A 232 10.95 -22.32 -6.53
C THR A 232 11.15 -22.34 -8.06
N GLN A 233 11.77 -21.30 -8.64
CA GLN A 233 12.01 -21.14 -10.08
C GLN A 233 10.74 -21.16 -10.95
N ASN A 234 9.64 -20.69 -10.39
CA ASN A 234 8.29 -20.71 -10.97
C ASN A 234 7.77 -19.31 -11.34
N LEU A 235 8.65 -18.33 -11.57
CA LEU A 235 8.26 -16.95 -11.91
C LEU A 235 7.42 -16.82 -13.19
N ILE A 236 7.48 -17.82 -14.08
CA ILE A 236 6.60 -17.91 -15.26
C ILE A 236 5.11 -17.92 -14.89
N TYR A 237 4.74 -18.32 -13.66
CA TYR A 237 3.36 -18.32 -13.19
C TYR A 237 2.90 -16.98 -12.61
N LEU A 238 3.73 -15.93 -12.63
CA LEU A 238 3.37 -14.61 -12.12
C LEU A 238 2.11 -14.02 -12.80
N PRO A 239 1.89 -14.13 -14.13
CA PRO A 239 0.64 -13.71 -14.75
C PRO A 239 -0.58 -14.50 -14.24
N HIS A 240 -0.43 -15.81 -14.01
CA HIS A 240 -1.50 -16.65 -13.47
C HIS A 240 -1.84 -16.30 -12.02
N LEU A 241 -0.84 -15.91 -11.21
CA LEU A 241 -1.06 -15.39 -9.88
C LEU A 241 -1.88 -14.08 -9.93
N VAL A 242 -1.44 -13.10 -10.72
CA VAL A 242 -2.04 -11.75 -10.74
C VAL A 242 -3.41 -11.73 -11.42
N LEU A 243 -3.57 -12.38 -12.57
CA LEU A 243 -4.82 -12.35 -13.34
C LEU A 243 -5.80 -13.47 -12.95
N GLY A 244 -5.27 -14.62 -12.54
CA GLY A 244 -6.07 -15.79 -12.16
C GLY A 244 -6.43 -15.78 -10.68
N VAL A 245 -5.46 -16.12 -9.82
CA VAL A 245 -5.70 -16.29 -8.37
C VAL A 245 -6.18 -15.00 -7.74
N ASN A 246 -5.45 -13.90 -7.91
CA ASN A 246 -5.84 -12.61 -7.35
C ASN A 246 -7.14 -12.09 -7.98
N GLY A 247 -7.35 -12.31 -9.29
CA GLY A 247 -8.60 -11.96 -9.97
C GLY A 247 -9.82 -12.68 -9.38
N PHE A 248 -9.69 -13.97 -9.04
CA PHE A 248 -10.71 -14.72 -8.33
C PHE A 248 -10.98 -14.17 -6.94
N LEU A 249 -9.94 -13.82 -6.17
CA LEU A 249 -10.10 -13.21 -4.84
C LEU A 249 -10.81 -11.85 -4.90
N VAL A 250 -10.50 -11.02 -5.90
CA VAL A 250 -11.22 -9.77 -6.17
C VAL A 250 -12.71 -10.04 -6.40
N ALA A 251 -13.05 -10.97 -7.30
CA ALA A 251 -14.43 -11.30 -7.60
C ALA A 251 -15.18 -11.79 -6.35
N LEU A 252 -14.55 -12.66 -5.56
CA LEU A 252 -15.11 -13.21 -4.33
C LEU A 252 -15.38 -12.12 -3.27
N VAL A 253 -14.46 -11.16 -3.09
CA VAL A 253 -14.66 -10.01 -2.20
C VAL A 253 -15.81 -9.12 -2.67
N LEU A 254 -15.85 -8.80 -3.97
CA LEU A 254 -16.90 -7.95 -4.54
C LEU A 254 -18.29 -8.60 -4.42
N LEU A 255 -18.39 -9.91 -4.68
CA LEU A 255 -19.63 -10.66 -4.50
C LEU A 255 -20.10 -10.63 -3.04
N ARG A 256 -19.19 -10.91 -2.09
CA ARG A 256 -19.52 -10.86 -0.67
C ARG A 256 -19.99 -9.48 -0.23
N SER A 257 -19.31 -8.44 -0.70
CA SER A 257 -19.57 -7.03 -0.39
C SER A 257 -20.91 -6.51 -0.92
N ARG A 258 -21.47 -7.15 -1.96
CA ARG A 258 -22.78 -6.80 -2.53
C ARG A 258 -23.95 -7.60 -1.94
N VAL A 259 -23.70 -8.82 -1.50
CA VAL A 259 -24.72 -9.71 -0.92
C VAL A 259 -24.87 -9.50 0.58
N GLY A 260 -23.78 -9.12 1.26
CA GLY A 260 -23.75 -8.79 2.69
C GLY A 260 -24.25 -7.40 3.00
#